data_AF-A0A381F405-F1
#
_entry.id   AF-A0A381F405-F1
#
_cell.length_a   1.000
_cell.length_b   1.000
_cell.length_c   1.000
_cell.angle_alpha   90.00
_cell.angle_beta   90.00
_cell.angle_gamma   90.00
#
_symmetry.space_group_name_H-M   'P 1'
#
loop_
_entity.id
_entity.type
_entity.pdbx_description
1 polymer ?
#
loop_
_entity_poly.entity_id
_entity_poly.type
_entity_poly.pdbx_seq_one_letter_code
_entity_poly.pdbx_strand_id
1 'polypeptide(L)'
;MATITPTDCTDFDLQEKESNCELEERDVNIRSIGFYKASTVLPDPLTEDALKELIVPTDPATTKPGLVFSNELANVTLADPQVTERKLSDSRPPAEFVESREITFQDRIAVTITEASKTVFKDYEFWKDKRDHSTLLNYVLVMSDGRIIVPRQKNSAAGMPATFSVFLNYEAKTQGGAFEFKQGKIKFLGDPLDFVQPDINLNDIPEIKGKW
;
A
#
# COMPACT_ATOMS: atom_id res chain seq x y z
N MET A 1 -23.10 -44.07 16.85
CA MET A 1 -22.35 -43.23 15.90
C MET A 1 -22.90 -41.84 16.06
N ALA A 2 -22.10 -40.88 16.51
CA ALA A 2 -22.55 -39.50 16.70
C ALA A 2 -22.75 -38.85 15.33
N THR A 3 -23.95 -38.35 15.10
CA THR A 3 -24.32 -37.58 13.91
C THR A 3 -23.60 -36.24 14.00
N ILE A 4 -22.59 -36.02 13.15
CA ILE A 4 -21.95 -34.70 13.03
C ILE A 4 -22.98 -33.78 12.36
N THR A 5 -23.43 -32.76 13.07
CA THR A 5 -24.33 -31.74 12.52
C THR A 5 -23.50 -30.64 11.86
N PRO A 6 -23.98 -30.01 10.76
CA PRO A 6 -23.23 -28.94 10.08
C PRO A 6 -22.88 -27.74 10.97
N THR A 7 -23.59 -27.56 12.09
CA THR A 7 -23.31 -26.57 13.14
C THR A 7 -21.97 -26.79 13.86
N ASP A 8 -21.33 -27.95 13.73
CA ASP A 8 -20.01 -28.22 14.30
C ASP A 8 -18.86 -27.71 13.41
N CYS A 9 -19.18 -27.17 12.22
CA CYS A 9 -18.21 -26.58 11.32
C CYS A 9 -18.19 -25.06 11.51
N THR A 10 -17.35 -24.63 12.45
CA THR A 10 -16.96 -23.25 12.78
C THR A 10 -18.12 -22.34 13.20
N ASP A 11 -18.24 -22.09 14.51
CA ASP A 11 -18.89 -20.88 15.02
C ASP A 11 -18.19 -19.68 14.39
N PHE A 12 -18.93 -18.90 13.61
CA PHE A 12 -18.54 -17.55 13.23
C PHE A 12 -19.67 -16.63 13.65
N ASP A 13 -19.32 -15.61 14.42
CA ASP A 13 -20.29 -14.60 14.80
C ASP A 13 -20.53 -13.68 13.59
N LEU A 14 -21.79 -13.61 13.14
CA LEU A 14 -22.22 -12.57 12.21
C LEU A 14 -22.25 -11.25 12.98
N GLN A 15 -21.38 -10.31 12.62
CA GLN A 15 -21.45 -8.97 13.18
C GLN A 15 -22.68 -8.25 12.62
N GLU A 16 -23.53 -7.74 13.51
CA GLU A 16 -24.64 -6.88 13.12
C GLU A 16 -24.09 -5.58 12.53
N LYS A 17 -24.65 -5.17 11.39
CA LYS A 17 -24.34 -3.87 10.77
C LYS A 17 -24.72 -2.77 11.76
N GLU A 18 -23.80 -1.85 12.07
CA GLU A 18 -24.15 -0.70 12.91
C GLU A 18 -25.33 0.09 12.28
N SER A 19 -26.31 0.44 13.13
CA SER A 19 -27.62 1.00 12.74
C SER A 19 -27.60 2.42 12.16
N ASN A 20 -26.43 3.06 12.16
CA ASN A 20 -26.11 4.33 11.53
C ASN A 20 -25.79 4.09 10.05
N CYS A 21 -26.84 4.02 9.23
CA CYS A 21 -26.77 4.09 7.75
C CYS A 21 -26.37 5.49 7.23
N GLU A 22 -25.51 6.22 7.93
CA GLU A 22 -24.73 7.27 7.27
C GLU A 22 -23.67 6.52 6.46
N LEU A 23 -23.97 6.29 5.17
CA LEU A 23 -22.95 5.94 4.20
C LEU A 23 -22.07 7.18 4.08
N GLU A 24 -21.10 7.33 4.98
CA GLU A 24 -19.98 8.21 4.72
C GLU A 24 -19.30 7.64 3.49
N GLU A 25 -19.37 8.37 2.38
CA GLU A 25 -18.45 8.15 1.28
C GLU A 25 -17.05 8.13 1.89
N ARG A 26 -16.18 7.20 1.45
CA ARG A 26 -14.77 7.28 1.83
C ARG A 26 -14.20 8.56 1.22
N ASP A 27 -14.29 9.66 1.96
CA ASP A 27 -13.57 10.93 1.70
C ASP A 27 -12.06 10.76 1.89
N VAL A 28 -11.65 9.54 2.25
CA VAL A 28 -10.29 9.16 2.53
C VAL A 28 -9.74 8.35 1.36
N ASN A 29 -8.80 8.95 0.63
CA ASN A 29 -8.07 8.30 -0.45
C ASN A 29 -6.63 7.98 -0.02
N ILE A 30 -5.91 7.17 -0.79
CA ILE A 30 -4.50 6.89 -0.55
C ILE A 30 -3.71 8.16 -0.84
N ARG A 31 -2.97 8.64 0.16
CA ARG A 31 -2.09 9.81 0.07
C ARG A 31 -0.69 9.44 -0.40
N SER A 32 -0.12 8.37 0.14
CA SER A 32 1.23 7.92 -0.19
C SER A 32 1.36 6.40 -0.09
N ILE A 33 2.40 5.87 -0.73
CA ILE A 33 2.72 4.44 -0.71
C ILE A 33 4.06 4.25 -0.01
N GLY A 34 4.05 3.41 1.02
CA GLY A 34 5.25 2.91 1.68
C GLY A 34 5.82 1.69 0.96
N PHE A 35 7.14 1.62 0.89
CA PHE A 35 7.89 0.50 0.32
C PHE A 35 8.83 -0.08 1.37
N TYR A 36 8.78 -1.39 1.53
CA TYR A 36 9.70 -2.14 2.39
C TYR A 36 10.18 -3.41 1.69
N LYS A 37 11.31 -3.96 2.13
CA LYS A 37 11.86 -5.18 1.53
C LYS A 37 10.94 -6.36 1.79
N ALA A 38 10.82 -7.25 0.81
CA ALA A 38 10.07 -8.50 0.96
C ALA A 38 10.62 -9.41 2.09
N SER A 39 11.90 -9.28 2.43
CA SER A 39 12.53 -9.98 3.54
C SER A 39 12.17 -9.43 4.92
N THR A 40 11.61 -8.22 4.99
CA THR A 40 11.26 -7.57 6.26
C THR A 40 9.84 -8.00 6.64
N VAL A 41 9.71 -8.59 7.83
CA VAL A 41 8.40 -8.90 8.43
C VAL A 41 8.02 -7.73 9.32
N LEU A 42 6.93 -7.05 8.98
CA LEU A 42 6.38 -5.98 9.81
C LEU A 42 5.65 -6.61 11.01
N PRO A 43 5.82 -6.09 12.24
CA PRO A 43 5.07 -6.55 13.41
C PRO A 43 3.56 -6.51 13.17
N ASP A 44 2.84 -7.45 13.77
CA ASP A 44 1.39 -7.56 13.74
C ASP A 44 0.88 -7.80 15.18
N PRO A 45 0.30 -6.80 15.85
CA PRO A 45 -0.02 -5.45 15.34
C PRO A 45 1.23 -4.55 15.20
N LEU A 46 1.12 -3.52 14.35
CA LEU A 46 2.17 -2.51 14.18
C LEU A 46 2.17 -1.54 15.37
N THR A 47 3.31 -1.32 16.02
CA THR A 47 3.44 -0.37 17.14
C THR A 47 4.13 0.93 16.71
N GLU A 48 3.87 2.03 17.42
CA GLU A 48 4.49 3.34 17.15
C GLU A 48 6.03 3.27 17.17
N ASP A 49 6.60 2.62 18.19
CA ASP A 49 8.06 2.50 18.35
C ASP A 49 8.69 1.70 17.21
N ALA A 50 8.04 0.61 16.79
CA ALA A 50 8.52 -0.19 15.65
C ALA A 50 8.49 0.62 14.35
N LEU A 51 7.45 1.43 14.16
CA LEU A 51 7.30 2.26 12.98
C LEU A 51 8.32 3.42 12.96
N LYS A 52 8.59 4.04 14.11
CA LYS A 52 9.64 5.07 14.26
C LYS A 52 11.00 4.52 13.83
N GLU A 53 11.40 3.36 14.37
CA GLU A 53 12.70 2.75 14.04
C GLU A 53 12.78 2.33 12.55
N LEU A 54 11.68 1.90 11.94
CA LEU A 54 11.64 1.54 10.52
C LEU A 54 11.81 2.74 9.58
N ILE A 55 11.26 3.92 9.94
CA ILE A 55 11.27 5.13 9.09
C ILE A 55 12.50 5.99 9.38
N VAL A 56 12.80 6.20 10.66
CA VAL A 56 13.89 7.03 11.15
C VAL A 56 14.70 6.20 12.16
N PRO A 57 15.58 5.31 11.67
CA PRO A 57 16.39 4.48 12.55
C PRO A 57 17.24 5.35 13.48
N THR A 58 17.40 4.89 14.72
CA THR A 58 18.07 5.65 15.79
C THR A 58 19.51 6.05 15.43
N ASP A 59 20.20 5.24 14.61
CA ASP A 59 21.50 5.58 14.03
C ASP A 59 21.46 5.57 12.48
N PRO A 60 21.17 6.73 11.87
CA PRO A 60 21.06 6.84 10.40
C PRO A 60 22.42 6.73 9.68
N ALA A 61 23.56 6.75 10.40
CA ALA A 61 24.87 6.59 9.79
C ALA A 61 25.23 5.10 9.56
N THR A 62 24.65 4.20 10.35
CA THR A 62 24.94 2.76 10.28
C THR A 62 23.75 1.93 9.79
N THR A 63 22.53 2.40 10.02
CA THR A 63 21.29 1.68 9.69
C THR A 63 20.47 2.44 8.66
N LYS A 64 20.18 1.78 7.53
CA LYS A 64 19.31 2.33 6.49
C LYS A 64 17.83 2.17 6.89
N PRO A 65 16.93 3.09 6.49
CA PRO A 65 15.51 2.96 6.77
C PRO A 65 14.95 1.65 6.18
N GLY A 66 14.12 0.96 6.97
CA GLY A 66 13.44 -0.27 6.59
C GLY A 66 12.12 -0.04 5.85
N LEU A 67 11.52 1.14 6.02
CA LEU A 67 10.30 1.59 5.37
C LEU A 67 10.49 3.02 4.84
N VAL A 68 10.16 3.25 3.58
CA VAL A 68 10.25 4.56 2.93
C VAL A 68 8.97 4.88 2.19
N PHE A 69 8.50 6.12 2.25
CA PHE A 69 7.26 6.54 1.59
C PHE A 69 7.53 7.36 0.32
N SER A 70 6.61 7.25 -0.64
CA SER A 70 6.52 8.18 -1.75
C SER A 70 6.13 9.58 -1.27
N ASN A 71 6.27 10.57 -2.15
CA ASN A 71 5.57 11.83 -1.93
C ASN A 71 4.05 11.64 -2.05
N GLU A 72 3.33 12.73 -1.82
CA GLU A 72 1.89 12.80 -2.01
C GLU A 72 1.50 12.50 -3.46
N LEU A 73 0.61 11.53 -3.61
CA LEU A 73 0.14 11.01 -4.88
C LEU A 73 -1.06 11.81 -5.39
N ALA A 74 -1.18 11.90 -6.71
CA ALA A 74 -2.29 12.49 -7.43
C ALA A 74 -3.00 11.44 -8.29
N ASN A 75 -4.28 11.66 -8.57
CA ASN A 75 -5.11 10.77 -9.40
C ASN A 75 -5.02 9.30 -8.96
N VAL A 76 -5.08 9.05 -7.66
CA VAL A 76 -5.11 7.68 -7.16
C VAL A 76 -6.48 7.09 -7.44
N THR A 77 -6.49 5.99 -8.17
CA THR A 77 -7.70 5.25 -8.50
C THR A 77 -7.55 3.80 -8.06
N LEU A 78 -8.55 3.35 -7.32
CA LEU A 78 -8.68 1.98 -6.87
C LEU A 78 -9.64 1.26 -7.83
N ALA A 79 -9.16 0.24 -8.52
CA ALA A 79 -10.01 -0.58 -9.37
C ALA A 79 -10.89 -1.51 -8.53
N ASP A 80 -12.04 -1.89 -9.09
CA ASP A 80 -12.89 -2.91 -8.49
C ASP A 80 -12.14 -4.26 -8.37
N PRO A 81 -12.39 -5.01 -7.28
CA PRO A 81 -11.77 -6.31 -7.07
C PRO A 81 -12.19 -7.26 -8.21
N GLN A 82 -11.21 -7.93 -8.81
CA GLN A 82 -11.45 -8.97 -9.79
C GLN A 82 -11.80 -10.26 -9.07
N VAL A 83 -13.03 -10.74 -9.25
CA VAL A 83 -13.52 -11.98 -8.65
C VAL A 83 -13.44 -13.09 -9.68
N THR A 84 -13.00 -14.26 -9.25
CA THR A 84 -12.99 -15.46 -10.09
C THR A 84 -13.62 -16.63 -9.34
N GLU A 85 -14.19 -17.55 -10.09
CA GLU A 85 -14.81 -18.76 -9.55
C GLU A 85 -13.79 -19.90 -9.54
N ARG A 86 -13.49 -20.44 -8.35
CA ARG A 86 -12.77 -21.71 -8.25
C ARG A 86 -13.75 -22.86 -8.27
N LYS A 87 -13.75 -23.60 -9.37
CA LYS A 87 -14.34 -24.93 -9.40
C LYS A 87 -13.32 -25.97 -8.93
N LEU A 88 -13.44 -26.40 -7.67
CA LEU A 88 -12.57 -27.46 -7.14
C LEU A 88 -12.91 -28.84 -7.73
N SER A 89 -14.19 -29.07 -8.03
CA SER A 89 -14.72 -30.30 -8.62
C SER A 89 -16.11 -30.02 -9.20
N ASP A 90 -16.52 -30.79 -10.21
CA ASP A 90 -17.89 -30.73 -10.78
C ASP A 90 -19.00 -31.07 -9.77
N SER A 91 -18.63 -31.69 -8.65
CA SER A 91 -19.55 -32.08 -7.57
C SER A 91 -19.74 -31.03 -6.48
N ARG A 92 -18.98 -29.92 -6.49
CA ARG A 92 -19.07 -28.87 -5.47
C ARG A 92 -19.47 -27.54 -6.13
N PRO A 93 -20.32 -26.73 -5.47
CA PRO A 93 -20.58 -25.38 -5.92
C PRO A 93 -19.26 -24.60 -6.08
N PRO A 94 -19.14 -23.75 -7.10
CA PRO A 94 -17.98 -22.88 -7.24
C PRO A 94 -17.87 -21.97 -6.02
N ALA A 95 -16.64 -21.77 -5.54
CA ALA A 95 -16.35 -20.77 -4.53
C ALA A 95 -15.79 -19.53 -5.22
N GLU A 96 -16.42 -18.38 -4.98
CA GLU A 96 -15.90 -17.10 -5.41
C GLU A 96 -14.74 -16.67 -4.52
N PHE A 97 -13.68 -16.15 -5.12
CA PHE A 97 -12.60 -15.51 -4.38
C PHE A 97 -12.11 -14.28 -5.14
N VAL A 98 -11.68 -13.26 -4.39
CA VAL A 98 -11.04 -12.09 -4.98
C VAL A 98 -9.64 -12.48 -5.42
N GLU A 99 -9.40 -12.45 -6.72
CA GLU A 99 -8.12 -12.82 -7.34
C GLU A 99 -7.13 -11.68 -7.27
N SER A 100 -7.57 -10.44 -7.56
CA SER A 100 -6.69 -9.29 -7.58
C SER A 100 -7.43 -7.97 -7.45
N ARG A 101 -6.72 -6.96 -6.96
CA ARG A 101 -7.13 -5.56 -7.03
C ARG A 101 -5.97 -4.71 -7.52
N GLU A 102 -6.27 -3.72 -8.36
CA GLU A 102 -5.29 -2.82 -8.95
C GLU A 102 -5.44 -1.40 -8.39
N ILE A 103 -4.30 -0.76 -8.12
CA ILE A 103 -4.21 0.65 -7.72
C ILE A 103 -3.34 1.34 -8.75
N THR A 104 -3.83 2.45 -9.32
CA THR A 104 -3.02 3.32 -10.18
C THR A 104 -2.91 4.71 -9.58
N PHE A 105 -1.79 5.38 -9.82
CA PHE A 105 -1.49 6.68 -9.22
C PHE A 105 -0.52 7.47 -10.10
N GLN A 106 -0.43 8.77 -9.84
CA GLN A 106 0.53 9.67 -10.46
C GLN A 106 1.31 10.41 -9.38
N ASP A 107 2.60 10.66 -9.61
CA ASP A 107 3.35 11.66 -8.84
C ASP A 107 3.52 12.89 -9.73
N ARG A 108 2.94 14.02 -9.29
CA ARG A 108 2.91 15.29 -10.03
C ARG A 108 3.75 16.39 -9.37
N ILE A 109 4.54 16.07 -8.36
CA ILE A 109 5.32 17.09 -7.65
C ILE A 109 6.45 17.58 -8.55
N ALA A 110 6.34 18.84 -8.99
CA ALA A 110 7.38 19.56 -9.70
C ALA A 110 8.27 20.31 -8.69
N VAL A 111 9.56 19.97 -8.62
CA VAL A 111 10.52 20.75 -7.81
C VAL A 111 11.07 21.88 -8.67
N THR A 112 10.67 23.12 -8.39
CA THR A 112 11.24 24.31 -9.03
C THR A 112 12.64 24.57 -8.46
N ILE A 113 13.67 24.62 -9.31
CA ILE A 113 15.06 24.76 -8.88
C ILE A 113 15.59 26.14 -9.27
N THR A 114 16.14 26.87 -8.30
CA THR A 114 16.76 28.19 -8.47
C THR A 114 18.29 28.13 -8.66
N GLU A 115 18.94 26.97 -8.55
CA GLU A 115 20.40 26.82 -8.69
C GLU A 115 20.83 25.54 -9.44
N ALA A 116 21.76 25.70 -10.38
CA ALA A 116 22.18 24.69 -11.37
C ALA A 116 22.96 23.47 -10.84
N SER A 117 23.21 23.36 -9.52
CA SER A 117 24.11 22.35 -8.93
C SER A 117 23.43 21.27 -8.09
N LYS A 118 22.10 21.30 -7.93
CA LYS A 118 21.36 20.28 -7.17
C LYS A 118 20.72 19.26 -8.11
N THR A 119 20.89 17.98 -7.81
CA THR A 119 20.33 16.83 -8.54
C THR A 119 18.85 17.08 -8.83
N VAL A 120 18.55 17.35 -10.10
CA VAL A 120 17.28 17.95 -10.55
C VAL A 120 16.08 17.04 -10.30
N PHE A 121 16.33 15.76 -10.03
CA PHE A 121 15.30 14.71 -9.99
C PHE A 121 15.53 13.67 -8.89
N LYS A 122 15.62 14.10 -7.62
CA LYS A 122 15.75 13.15 -6.49
C LYS A 122 14.60 12.14 -6.43
N ASP A 123 13.40 12.59 -6.80
CA ASP A 123 12.21 11.76 -6.86
C ASP A 123 12.25 10.75 -8.03
N TYR A 124 12.84 11.12 -9.16
CA TYR A 124 13.07 10.18 -10.26
C TYR A 124 13.97 9.01 -9.84
N GLU A 125 15.08 9.27 -9.13
CA GLU A 125 15.94 8.20 -8.63
C GLU A 125 15.23 7.34 -7.58
N PHE A 126 14.33 7.92 -6.77
CA PHE A 126 13.48 7.15 -5.86
C PHE A 126 12.59 6.16 -6.62
N TRP A 127 11.85 6.62 -7.62
CA TRP A 127 10.94 5.77 -8.39
C TRP A 127 11.68 4.77 -9.30
N LYS A 128 12.84 5.16 -9.85
CA LYS A 128 13.72 4.27 -10.61
C LYS A 128 14.25 3.14 -9.74
N ASP A 129 14.71 3.45 -8.53
CA ASP A 129 15.11 2.43 -7.55
C ASP A 129 13.98 1.45 -7.25
N LYS A 130 12.74 1.93 -7.05
CA LYS A 130 11.59 1.03 -6.81
C LYS A 130 11.22 0.20 -8.03
N ARG A 131 11.35 0.76 -9.23
CA ARG A 131 11.13 0.01 -10.48
C ARG A 131 12.12 -1.13 -10.62
N ASP A 132 13.40 -0.82 -10.42
CA ASP A 132 14.52 -1.75 -10.63
C ASP A 132 14.50 -2.88 -9.57
N HIS A 133 13.90 -2.65 -8.40
CA HIS A 133 13.74 -3.63 -7.32
C HIS A 133 12.29 -4.12 -7.13
N SER A 134 11.40 -3.90 -8.10
CA SER A 134 9.95 -4.16 -7.97
C SER A 134 9.55 -5.56 -7.50
N THR A 135 10.38 -6.57 -7.76
CA THR A 135 10.14 -7.97 -7.34
C THR A 135 10.54 -8.26 -5.89
N LEU A 136 11.23 -7.33 -5.23
CA LEU A 136 11.78 -7.47 -3.88
C LEU A 136 11.09 -6.52 -2.88
N LEU A 137 9.95 -5.95 -3.26
CA LEU A 137 9.23 -4.95 -2.49
C LEU A 137 7.85 -5.45 -2.07
N ASN A 138 7.50 -5.09 -0.84
CA ASN A 138 6.13 -5.08 -0.34
C ASN A 138 5.69 -3.63 -0.10
N TYR A 139 4.39 -3.45 0.10
CA TYR A 139 3.74 -2.15 0.04
C TYR A 139 2.94 -1.87 1.32
N VAL A 140 2.92 -0.61 1.73
CA VAL A 140 2.06 -0.07 2.78
C VAL A 140 1.24 1.06 2.15
N LEU A 141 -0.03 1.17 2.48
CA LEU A 141 -0.88 2.25 1.98
C LEU A 141 -1.11 3.24 3.13
N VAL A 142 -0.81 4.51 2.88
CA VAL A 142 -1.13 5.59 3.81
C VAL A 142 -2.32 6.34 3.28
N MET A 143 -3.36 6.40 4.09
CA MET A 143 -4.60 7.10 3.81
C MET A 143 -4.47 8.60 4.11
N SER A 144 -5.28 9.45 3.49
CA SER A 144 -5.23 10.91 3.66
C SER A 144 -5.51 11.39 5.07
N ASP A 145 -6.17 10.57 5.89
CA ASP A 145 -6.42 10.80 7.32
C ASP A 145 -5.30 10.24 8.23
N GLY A 146 -4.18 9.80 7.65
CA GLY A 146 -3.01 9.29 8.37
C GLY A 146 -3.08 7.82 8.74
N ARG A 147 -4.19 7.12 8.47
CA ARG A 147 -4.29 5.69 8.72
C ARG A 147 -3.33 4.90 7.83
N ILE A 148 -2.62 3.96 8.42
CA ILE A 148 -1.84 2.97 7.69
C ILE A 148 -2.66 1.71 7.49
N ILE A 149 -2.60 1.19 6.27
CA ILE A 149 -3.04 -0.16 5.92
C ILE A 149 -1.81 -0.93 5.49
N VAL A 150 -1.53 -2.06 6.16
CA VAL A 150 -0.49 -3.01 5.74
C VAL A 150 -1.16 -4.22 5.07
N PRO A 151 -1.17 -4.31 3.72
CA PRO A 151 -1.65 -5.49 3.02
C PRO A 151 -0.84 -6.73 3.41
N ARG A 152 -1.49 -7.71 4.04
CA ARG A 152 -0.88 -8.98 4.45
C ARG A 152 -1.53 -10.16 3.74
N GLN A 153 -0.78 -11.24 3.63
CA GLN A 153 -1.35 -12.52 3.23
C GLN A 153 -2.26 -13.02 4.36
N LYS A 154 -3.43 -13.57 4.00
CA LYS A 154 -4.38 -14.13 4.97
C LYS A 154 -3.69 -15.09 5.94
N ASN A 155 -3.85 -14.87 7.24
CA ASN A 155 -3.26 -15.64 8.34
C ASN A 155 -1.72 -15.66 8.35
N SER A 156 -1.07 -14.61 7.85
CA SER A 156 0.39 -14.49 7.81
C SER A 156 0.82 -13.05 8.06
N ALA A 157 1.94 -12.86 8.78
CA ALA A 157 2.57 -11.55 8.91
C ALA A 157 3.30 -11.11 7.63
N ALA A 158 3.42 -11.99 6.63
CA ALA A 158 4.05 -11.68 5.36
C ALA A 158 3.21 -10.66 4.56
N GLY A 159 3.91 -9.75 3.86
CA GLY A 159 3.27 -8.80 2.96
C GLY A 159 2.51 -9.51 1.84
N MET A 160 1.39 -8.91 1.42
CA MET A 160 0.59 -9.41 0.32
C MET A 160 1.40 -9.35 -0.99
N PRO A 161 1.48 -10.44 -1.77
CA PRO A 161 2.15 -10.42 -3.05
C PRO A 161 1.50 -9.42 -4.01
N ALA A 162 2.32 -8.62 -4.68
CA ALA A 162 1.85 -7.67 -5.69
C ALA A 162 2.91 -7.42 -6.77
N THR A 163 2.46 -7.05 -7.96
CA THR A 163 3.34 -6.56 -9.03
C THR A 163 3.31 -5.05 -9.08
N PHE A 164 4.49 -4.44 -9.12
CA PHE A 164 4.65 -2.99 -9.29
C PHE A 164 5.17 -2.64 -10.67
N SER A 165 4.65 -1.57 -11.24
CA SER A 165 5.12 -0.99 -12.48
C SER A 165 5.04 0.53 -12.38
N VAL A 166 6.08 1.22 -12.82
CA VAL A 166 6.07 2.68 -12.91
C VAL A 166 6.65 3.13 -14.25
N PHE A 167 5.89 3.96 -14.93
CA PHE A 167 6.33 4.68 -16.11
C PHE A 167 6.98 5.99 -15.67
N LEU A 168 8.22 6.20 -16.11
CA LEU A 168 9.01 7.39 -15.83
C LEU A 168 9.37 8.04 -17.17
N ASN A 169 8.99 9.30 -17.34
CA ASN A 169 9.31 10.06 -18.54
C ASN A 169 9.56 11.53 -18.19
N TYR A 170 10.22 12.26 -19.10
CA TYR A 170 10.40 13.69 -19.01
C TYR A 170 10.06 14.37 -20.33
N GLU A 171 9.48 15.56 -20.25
CA GLU A 171 9.22 16.41 -21.40
C GLU A 171 9.98 17.72 -21.24
N ALA A 172 10.88 18.01 -22.19
CA ALA A 172 11.64 19.25 -22.19
C ALA A 172 10.75 20.43 -22.59
N LYS A 173 10.79 21.51 -21.81
CA LYS A 173 10.18 22.80 -22.15
C LYS A 173 11.04 23.57 -23.13
N THR A 174 10.39 24.23 -24.07
CA THR A 174 10.99 25.13 -25.07
C THR A 174 11.73 26.34 -24.48
N GLN A 175 11.47 26.70 -23.21
CA GLN A 175 12.10 27.84 -22.51
C GLN A 175 13.04 27.42 -21.36
N GLY A 176 13.61 26.22 -21.43
CA GLY A 176 14.58 25.75 -20.42
C GLY A 176 13.89 25.20 -19.17
N GLY A 177 13.67 23.90 -19.16
CA GLY A 177 13.10 23.13 -18.04
C GLY A 177 12.62 21.77 -18.53
N ALA A 178 12.25 20.86 -17.62
CA ALA A 178 11.58 19.62 -17.98
C ALA A 178 10.43 19.34 -17.00
N PHE A 179 9.33 18.77 -17.49
CA PHE A 179 8.30 18.17 -16.65
C PHE A 179 8.55 16.68 -16.55
N GLU A 180 8.55 16.15 -15.33
CA GLU A 180 8.59 14.70 -15.13
C GLU A 180 7.17 14.14 -15.03
N PHE A 181 6.96 13.02 -15.70
CA PHE A 181 5.73 12.25 -15.61
C PHE A 181 6.04 10.92 -14.95
N LYS A 182 5.34 10.66 -13.86
CA LYS A 182 5.43 9.40 -13.11
C LYS A 182 4.04 8.82 -12.97
N GLN A 183 3.83 7.65 -13.55
CA GLN A 183 2.57 6.93 -13.47
C GLN A 183 2.84 5.53 -12.96
N GLY A 184 2.33 5.24 -11.77
CA GLY A 184 2.53 3.98 -11.08
C GLY A 184 1.28 3.13 -11.09
N LYS A 185 1.52 1.82 -10.98
CA LYS A 185 0.50 0.79 -10.89
C LYS A 185 0.98 -0.31 -9.96
N ILE A 186 0.13 -0.71 -9.02
CA ILE A 186 0.32 -1.87 -8.16
C ILE A 186 -0.86 -2.80 -8.36
N LYS A 187 -0.61 -4.06 -8.69
CA LYS A 187 -1.64 -5.10 -8.78
C LYS A 187 -1.37 -6.15 -7.70
N PHE A 188 -2.24 -6.18 -6.70
CA PHE A 188 -2.19 -7.13 -5.59
C PHE A 188 -2.81 -8.47 -6.00
N LEU A 189 -2.28 -9.58 -5.46
CA LEU A 189 -2.90 -10.90 -5.53
C LEU A 189 -3.80 -11.06 -4.30
N GLY A 190 -5.10 -10.84 -4.50
CA GLY A 190 -6.10 -10.62 -3.46
C GLY A 190 -6.55 -9.17 -3.38
N ASP A 191 -7.29 -8.84 -2.31
CA ASP A 191 -7.73 -7.48 -2.02
C ASP A 191 -6.95 -6.90 -0.83
N PRO A 192 -6.10 -5.87 -1.05
CA PRO A 192 -5.30 -5.24 0.01
C PRO A 192 -6.15 -4.50 1.05
N LEU A 193 -7.45 -4.29 0.78
CA LEU A 193 -8.40 -3.62 1.66
C LEU A 193 -9.48 -4.58 2.20
N ASP A 194 -9.32 -5.90 2.10
CA ASP A 194 -10.28 -6.87 2.66
C ASP A 194 -10.09 -7.06 4.18
N PHE A 195 -8.93 -6.63 4.72
CA PHE A 195 -8.57 -6.74 6.14
C PHE A 195 -8.63 -5.37 6.85
N VAL A 196 -9.78 -4.69 6.78
CA VAL A 196 -9.95 -3.28 7.21
C VAL A 196 -9.99 -3.10 8.73
N GLN A 197 -8.91 -3.41 9.42
CA GLN A 197 -8.54 -2.63 10.58
C GLN A 197 -7.25 -1.88 10.24
N PRO A 198 -7.29 -0.53 10.22
CA PRO A 198 -6.07 0.26 10.15
C PRO A 198 -5.13 -0.18 11.26
N ASP A 199 -3.87 -0.48 10.93
CA ASP A 199 -2.91 -0.93 11.93
C ASP A 199 -2.61 0.18 12.94
N ILE A 200 -2.49 1.43 12.46
CA ILE A 200 -2.11 2.60 13.26
C ILE A 200 -2.48 3.91 12.54
N ASN A 201 -2.58 5.02 13.27
CA ASN A 201 -2.72 6.36 12.70
C ASN A 201 -1.42 7.16 12.87
N LEU A 202 -0.83 7.59 11.75
CA LEU A 202 0.41 8.36 11.72
C LEU A 202 0.28 9.77 12.30
N ASN A 203 -0.93 10.32 12.38
CA ASN A 203 -1.15 11.62 13.02
C ASN A 203 -0.88 11.59 14.53
N ASP A 204 -0.90 10.40 15.14
CA ASP A 204 -0.59 10.21 16.55
C ASP A 204 0.94 10.17 16.81
N ILE A 205 1.76 10.17 15.74
CA ILE A 205 3.22 10.06 15.79
C ILE A 205 3.87 11.33 15.21
N PRO A 206 3.94 12.44 15.97
CA PRO A 206 4.40 13.73 15.45
C PRO A 206 5.87 13.73 14.99
N GLU A 207 6.70 12.83 15.50
CA GLU A 207 8.15 12.77 15.21
C GLU A 207 8.47 12.34 13.77
N ILE A 208 7.54 11.66 13.10
CA ILE A 208 7.68 11.23 11.70
C ILE A 208 6.88 12.11 10.73
N LYS A 209 6.35 13.24 11.19
CA LYS A 209 5.59 14.18 10.35
C LYS A 209 6.43 14.65 9.15
N GLY A 210 5.84 14.56 7.95
CA GLY A 210 6.50 14.92 6.69
C GLY A 210 7.46 13.85 6.16
N LYS A 211 7.45 12.65 6.73
CA LYS A 211 8.14 11.46 6.20
C LYS A 211 7.22 10.50 5.45
N TRP A 212 5.92 10.82 5.38
CA TRP A 212 4.83 10.02 4.82
C TRP A 212 3.76 10.92 4.19
#